data_AF-A0A920RZY7-F1
#
_entry.id   AF-A0A920RZY7-F1
#
_cell.length_a   1.000
_cell.length_b   1.000
_cell.length_c   1.000
_cell.angle_alpha   90.00
_cell.angle_beta   90.00
_cell.angle_gamma   90.00
#
_symmetry.space_group_name_H-M   'P 1'
#
loop_
_entity.id
_entity.type
_entity.pdbx_description
1 polymer ?
#
loop_
_entity_poly.entity_id
_entity_poly.type
_entity_poly.pdbx_seq_one_letter_code
_entity_poly.pdbx_strand_id
1 'polypeptide(L)' 'MLGDMLEVITNGLVKATPHRVPPTTWERYSITRFCAIEGPYEVSPQEQFVDAAKGPLYEP' A
#
# COMPACT_ATOMS: atom_id res chain seq x y z
N MET A 1 -6.77 4.56 -4.58
CA MET A 1 -5.60 3.71 -4.88
C MET A 1 -5.02 3.29 -3.55
N LEU A 2 -4.72 2.00 -3.39
CA LEU A 2 -4.13 1.46 -2.16
C LEU A 2 -2.61 1.38 -2.39
N GLY A 3 -1.84 1.80 -1.41
CA GLY A 3 -0.38 1.85 -1.49
C GLY A 3 0.29 0.71 -0.74
N ASP A 4 1.57 0.54 -1.00
CA ASP A 4 2.36 -0.61 -0.56
C ASP A 4 2.43 -0.73 0.97
N MET A 5 2.46 0.39 1.71
CA MET A 5 2.44 0.36 3.18
C MET A 5 1.22 -0.39 3.72
N LEU A 6 0.04 -0.18 3.12
CA LEU A 6 -1.17 -0.88 3.55
C LEU A 6 -1.12 -2.36 3.15
N GLU A 7 -0.53 -2.68 1.99
CA GLU A 7 -0.33 -4.06 1.59
C GLU A 7 0.57 -4.81 2.60
N VAL A 8 1.70 -4.21 2.98
CA VAL A 8 2.62 -4.79 3.97
C VAL A 8 1.95 -4.93 5.34
N ILE A 9 1.34 -3.87 5.87
CA ILE A 9 0.65 -3.87 7.18
C ILE A 9 -0.41 -4.98 7.25
N THR A 10 -1.13 -5.20 6.15
CA THR A 10 -2.20 -6.19 6.08
C THR A 10 -1.73 -7.58 5.65
N ASN A 11 -0.42 -7.82 5.63
CA ASN A 11 0.19 -9.06 5.18
C ASN A 11 -0.33 -9.54 3.81
N GLY A 12 -0.58 -8.59 2.90
CA GLY A 12 -1.06 -8.89 1.56
C GLY A 12 -2.55 -9.18 1.45
N LEU A 13 -3.34 -9.08 2.52
CA LEU A 13 -4.80 -9.18 2.47
C LEU A 13 -5.39 -8.09 1.57
N VAL A 14 -4.87 -6.87 1.69
CA VAL A 14 -5.16 -5.79 0.76
C VAL A 14 -4.00 -5.67 -0.24
N LYS A 15 -4.32 -5.62 -1.53
CA LYS A 15 -3.31 -5.45 -2.58
C LYS A 15 -3.20 -4.00 -3.03
N ALA A 16 -1.97 -3.52 -3.09
CA ALA A 16 -1.59 -2.26 -3.70
C ALA A 16 -2.05 -2.25 -5.15
N THR A 17 -2.69 -1.16 -5.55
CA THR A 17 -3.40 -1.12 -6.84
C THR A 17 -2.49 -0.48 -7.89
N PRO A 18 -1.99 -1.22 -8.89
CA PRO A 18 -1.26 -0.62 -10.00
C PRO A 18 -2.21 0.29 -10.79
N HIS A 19 -1.73 1.48 -11.15
CA HIS A 19 -2.52 2.46 -11.89
C HIS A 19 -1.59 3.32 -12.75
N ARG A 20 -2.15 3.87 -13.83
CA ARG A 20 -1.47 4.81 -14.72
C ARG A 20 -2.43 5.91 -15.14
N VAL A 21 -1.88 7.04 -15.56
CA VAL A 21 -2.65 8.18 -16.09
C VAL A 21 -2.47 8.22 -17.61
N PRO A 22 -3.47 7.82 -18.41
CA PRO A 22 -3.36 7.85 -19.88
C PRO A 22 -3.37 9.30 -20.39
N PRO A 23 -2.62 9.62 -21.47
CA PRO A 23 -2.70 10.93 -22.11
C PRO A 23 -4.10 11.18 -22.70
N THR A 24 -4.52 12.45 -22.72
CA THR A 24 -5.79 12.91 -23.32
C THR A 24 -5.54 14.05 -24.30
N THR A 25 -6.47 14.25 -25.23
CA THR A 25 -6.42 15.38 -26.18
C THR A 25 -6.89 16.71 -25.57
N TRP A 26 -7.46 16.68 -24.37
CA TRP A 26 -7.88 17.84 -23.61
C TRP A 26 -7.11 17.94 -22.29
N GLU A 27 -7.08 19.14 -21.71
CA GLU A 27 -6.46 19.40 -20.42
C GLU A 27 -7.22 18.71 -19.30
N ARG A 28 -6.50 17.94 -18.47
CA ARG A 28 -7.06 17.25 -17.31
C ARG A 28 -6.16 17.49 -16.11
N TYR A 29 -6.73 18.08 -15.08
CA TYR A 29 -6.05 18.42 -13.83
C TYR A 29 -6.53 17.50 -12.70
N SER A 30 -5.63 17.17 -11.77
CA SER A 30 -5.95 16.43 -10.55
C SER A 30 -4.99 16.83 -9.44
N ILE A 31 -5.47 16.78 -8.19
CA ILE A 31 -4.64 16.96 -7.00
C ILE A 31 -4.73 15.66 -6.20
N THR A 32 -3.57 15.07 -5.90
CA THR A 32 -3.49 13.81 -5.15
C THR A 32 -3.15 14.10 -3.70
N ARG A 33 -3.83 13.42 -2.77
CA ARG A 33 -3.46 13.39 -1.36
C ARG A 33 -2.87 12.03 -1.01
N PHE A 34 -1.70 12.04 -0.40
CA PHE A 34 -1.06 10.85 0.16
C PHE A 34 -1.28 10.82 1.67
N CYS A 35 -1.72 9.66 2.18
CA CYS A 35 -1.76 9.35 3.60
C CYS A 35 -0.70 8.29 3.86
N ALA A 36 0.33 8.63 4.61
CA ALA A 36 1.44 7.73 4.92
C ALA A 36 1.79 7.85 6.40
N ILE A 37 2.45 6.81 6.92
CA ILE A 37 3.14 6.89 8.20
C ILE A 37 4.43 7.69 7.97
N GLU A 38 4.68 8.68 8.80
CA GLU A 38 5.85 9.57 8.70
C GLU A 38 6.86 9.27 9.81
N GLY A 39 8.16 9.33 9.51
CA GLY A 39 9.25 9.19 10.48
C GLY A 39 9.94 7.83 10.43
N PRO A 40 10.78 7.53 11.45
CA PRO A 40 11.60 6.31 11.49
C PRO A 40 10.82 5.11 12.04
N TYR A 41 9.56 4.95 11.62
CA TYR A 41 8.76 3.80 12.02
C TYR A 41 9.00 2.65 11.05
N GLU A 42 9.10 1.46 11.60
CA GLU A 42 9.12 0.21 10.85
C GLU A 42 7.71 -0.10 10.31
N VAL A 43 7.63 -0.59 9.07
CA VAL A 43 6.37 -1.01 8.44
C VAL A 43 6.42 -2.50 8.21
N SER A 44 5.77 -3.26 9.08
CA SER A 44 5.76 -4.73 9.04
C SER A 44 4.33 -5.29 9.09
N PRO A 45 4.14 -6.57 8.70
CA PRO A 45 2.85 -7.23 8.83
C PRO A 45 2.34 -7.23 10.27
N GLN A 46 1.12 -6.73 10.50
CA GLN A 46 0.52 -6.79 11.84
C GLN A 46 0.08 -8.22 12.15
N GLU A 47 0.30 -8.66 13.40
CA GLU A 47 0.05 -10.03 13.87
C GLU A 47 -1.37 -10.54 13.53
N GLN A 48 -2.38 -9.67 13.63
CA GLN A 48 -3.77 -10.00 13.32
C GLN A 48 -4.03 -10.38 11.85
N PHE A 49 -3.12 -10.05 10.93
CA PHE A 49 -3.18 -10.43 9.52
C PHE A 49 -2.18 -11.53 9.15
N VAL A 50 -1.38 -12.00 10.11
CA VAL A 50 -0.43 -13.09 9.91
C VAL A 50 -1.10 -14.43 10.18
N ASP A 51 -1.19 -15.26 9.15
CA ASP A 51 -1.66 -16.64 9.29
C ASP A 51 -0.59 -17.47 10.03
N ALA A 52 -0.99 -18.11 11.13
CA ALA A 52 -0.06 -18.87 11.99
C ALA A 52 0.64 -20.03 11.27
N ALA A 53 0.06 -20.59 10.21
CA ALA A 53 0.66 -21.68 9.44
C ALA A 53 1.60 -21.17 8.34
N LYS A 54 1.44 -19.93 7.87
CA LYS A 54 2.22 -19.36 6.75
C LYS A 54 3.29 -18.37 7.19
N GLY A 55 3.08 -17.68 8.32
CA GLY A 55 3.95 -16.61 8.78
C GLY A 55 3.80 -15.32 7.95
N PRO A 56 4.68 -14.32 8.20
CA PRO A 56 4.68 -13.06 7.49
C PRO A 56 5.13 -13.25 6.03
N LEU A 57 4.49 -12.53 5.11
CA LEU A 57 4.82 -12.54 3.68
C LEU A 57 5.78 -11.41 3.28
N TYR A 58 6.02 -10.46 4.16
CA TYR A 58 6.83 -9.26 3.91
C TYR A 58 7.80 -9.07 5.07
N GLU A 59 9.02 -8.66 4.75
CA GLU A 59 10.01 -8.22 5.73
C GLU A 59 9.73 -6.77 6.17
N PRO A 60 10.19 -6.35 7.36
CA PRO A 60 10.06 -4.98 7.84
C PRO A 60 10.84 -3.92 7.05
#